data_AF-A0A5E8HHB4-F1
#
_entry.id   AF-A0A5E8HHB4-F1
#
_cell.length_a   1.000
_cell.length_b   1.000
_cell.length_c   1.000
_cell.angle_alpha   90.00
_cell.angle_beta   90.00
_cell.angle_gamma   90.00
#
_symmetry.space_group_name_H-M   'P 1'
#
loop_
_entity.id
_entity.type
_entity.pdbx_description
1 polymer ?
#
loop_
_entity_poly.entity_id
_entity_poly.type
_entity_poly.pdbx_seq_one_letter_code
_entity_poly.pdbx_strand_id
1 'polypeptide(L)'
;MKGSITILLFLSVLIFNCAPGVDRVDTNDAQSQVYSAAKFASEKCGNPLPNPPLLIVNKPIQRNLDLCTIAITRTECPFLGYPLVCTLIYLEEETGDIPWYLNFNEISKLQIK
;
A
#
# COMPACT_ATOMS: atom_id res chain seq x y z
N MET A 1 -34.99 20.98 -29.06
CA MET A 1 -34.49 21.20 -27.68
C MET A 1 -34.76 20.05 -26.70
N LYS A 2 -35.84 19.26 -26.81
CA LYS A 2 -36.13 18.15 -25.86
C LYS A 2 -35.10 16.99 -25.91
N GLY A 3 -34.63 16.59 -27.09
CA GLY A 3 -33.67 15.48 -27.25
C GLY A 3 -32.29 15.75 -26.65
N SER A 4 -31.83 17.01 -26.64
CA SER A 4 -30.54 17.40 -26.06
C SER A 4 -30.51 17.23 -24.53
N ILE A 5 -31.65 17.47 -23.86
CA ILE A 5 -31.74 17.38 -22.39
C ILE A 5 -31.70 15.91 -21.96
N THR A 6 -32.37 15.02 -22.69
CA THR A 6 -32.37 13.59 -22.39
C THR A 6 -30.99 12.96 -22.55
N ILE A 7 -30.23 13.37 -23.59
CA ILE A 7 -28.86 12.91 -23.82
C ILE A 7 -27.94 13.40 -22.70
N LEU A 8 -28.08 14.65 -22.26
CA LEU A 8 -27.26 15.22 -21.19
C LEU A 8 -27.51 14.52 -19.84
N LEU A 9 -28.76 14.18 -19.56
CA LEU A 9 -29.16 13.43 -18.36
C LEU A 9 -28.59 12.00 -18.38
N PHE A 10 -28.64 11.33 -19.53
CA PHE A 10 -28.05 10.00 -19.69
C PHE A 10 -26.52 10.02 -19.54
N LEU A 11 -25.85 11.05 -20.08
CA LEU A 11 -24.41 11.23 -19.92
C LEU A 11 -24.02 11.45 -18.45
N SER A 12 -24.85 12.15 -17.66
CA SER A 12 -24.56 12.40 -16.25
C SER A 12 -24.51 11.12 -15.40
N VAL A 13 -25.41 10.16 -15.68
CA VAL A 13 -25.49 8.87 -14.94
C VAL A 13 -24.23 8.01 -15.14
N LEU A 14 -23.59 8.12 -16.32
CA LEU A 14 -22.36 7.40 -16.63
C LEU A 14 -21.15 7.93 -15.85
N ILE A 15 -21.15 9.21 -15.43
CA ILE A 15 -20.03 9.83 -14.69
C ILE A 15 -20.07 9.42 -13.20
N PHE A 16 -21.26 9.17 -12.63
CA PHE A 16 -21.41 8.84 -11.21
C PHE A 16 -20.92 7.43 -10.81
N ASN A 17 -20.74 6.52 -11.77
CA ASN A 17 -20.25 5.15 -11.49
C ASN A 17 -18.73 5.00 -11.62
N CYS A 18 -17.99 6.08 -11.92
CA CYS A 18 -16.53 6.09 -11.97
C CYS A 18 -15.90 6.61 -10.66
N ALA A 19 -16.53 6.40 -9.51
CA ALA A 19 -15.86 6.64 -8.24
C ALA A 19 -14.76 5.57 -8.05
N PRO A 20 -13.48 5.95 -7.96
CA PRO A 20 -12.42 4.99 -7.70
C PRO A 20 -12.67 4.36 -6.32
N GLY A 21 -12.95 3.07 -6.30
CA GLY A 21 -12.93 2.30 -5.05
C GLY A 21 -11.50 2.15 -4.57
N VAL A 22 -11.31 2.05 -3.25
CA VAL A 22 -10.00 1.72 -2.69
C VAL A 22 -9.72 0.25 -2.99
N ASP A 23 -8.74 -0.01 -3.86
CA ASP A 23 -8.34 -1.37 -4.22
C ASP A 23 -7.75 -2.08 -3.00
N ARG A 24 -8.29 -3.26 -2.68
CA ARG A 24 -7.85 -4.09 -1.55
C ARG A 24 -7.47 -5.48 -1.98
N VAL A 25 -6.52 -6.06 -1.25
CA VAL A 25 -5.97 -7.39 -1.51
C VAL A 25 -6.47 -8.37 -0.47
N ASP A 26 -6.77 -9.60 -0.88
CA ASP A 26 -7.12 -10.66 0.07
C ASP A 26 -5.97 -10.93 1.04
N THR A 27 -6.30 -11.15 2.32
CA THR A 27 -5.33 -11.26 3.41
C THR A 27 -4.26 -12.33 3.15
N ASN A 28 -4.66 -13.48 2.59
CA ASN A 28 -3.73 -14.57 2.26
C ASN A 28 -2.76 -14.17 1.14
N ASP A 29 -3.27 -13.55 0.08
CA ASP A 29 -2.45 -13.09 -1.04
C ASP A 29 -1.47 -12.01 -0.59
N ALA A 30 -1.93 -11.07 0.23
CA ALA A 30 -1.09 -10.07 0.84
C ALA A 30 0.01 -10.69 1.71
N GLN A 31 -0.35 -11.69 2.55
CA GLN A 31 0.60 -12.39 3.41
C GLN A 31 1.67 -13.11 2.58
N SER A 32 1.26 -13.75 1.49
CA SER A 32 2.15 -14.41 0.53
C SER A 32 3.11 -13.43 -0.15
N GLN A 33 2.63 -12.25 -0.55
CA GLN A 33 3.47 -11.20 -1.16
C GLN A 33 4.52 -10.68 -0.17
N VAL A 34 4.13 -10.34 1.06
CA VAL A 34 5.08 -9.87 2.09
C VAL A 34 6.09 -10.95 2.46
N TYR A 35 5.62 -12.20 2.62
CA TYR A 35 6.52 -13.32 2.91
C TYR A 35 7.54 -13.53 1.79
N SER A 36 7.10 -13.47 0.53
CA SER A 36 7.97 -13.64 -0.64
C SER A 36 9.02 -12.52 -0.71
N ALA A 37 8.62 -11.27 -0.46
CA ALA A 37 9.55 -10.14 -0.38
C ALA A 37 10.57 -10.30 0.76
N ALA A 38 10.11 -10.71 1.94
CA ALA A 38 10.98 -10.94 3.10
C ALA A 38 11.96 -12.09 2.86
N LYS A 39 11.50 -13.17 2.22
CA LYS A 39 12.35 -14.30 1.84
C LYS A 39 13.41 -13.87 0.84
N PHE A 40 13.05 -13.10 -0.18
CA PHE A 40 14.01 -12.53 -1.12
C PHE A 40 15.08 -11.68 -0.41
N ALA A 41 14.67 -10.80 0.52
CA ALA A 41 15.60 -9.95 1.26
C ALA A 41 16.51 -10.77 2.20
N SER A 42 15.97 -11.78 2.88
CA SER A 42 16.70 -12.72 3.73
C SER A 42 17.74 -13.52 2.94
N GLU A 43 17.37 -14.06 1.78
CA GLU A 43 18.28 -14.78 0.87
C GLU A 43 19.36 -13.85 0.32
N LYS A 44 19.00 -12.62 -0.07
CA LYS A 44 19.94 -11.61 -0.56
C LYS A 44 20.97 -11.19 0.50
N CYS A 45 20.54 -11.04 1.76
CA CYS A 45 21.39 -10.55 2.85
C CYS A 45 22.05 -11.65 3.69
N GLY A 46 21.74 -12.93 3.45
CA GLY A 46 22.36 -14.07 4.14
C GLY A 46 21.96 -14.20 5.61
N ASN A 47 20.87 -13.58 6.02
CA ASN A 47 20.38 -13.56 7.39
C ASN A 47 18.99 -14.22 7.49
N PRO A 48 18.60 -14.78 8.64
CA PRO A 48 17.29 -15.41 8.77
C PRO A 48 16.15 -14.40 8.62
N LEU A 49 14.96 -14.91 8.28
CA LEU A 49 13.74 -14.11 8.26
C LEU A 49 13.52 -13.41 9.62
N PRO A 50 13.03 -12.15 9.63
CA PRO A 50 12.68 -11.47 10.87
C PRO A 50 11.70 -12.27 11.73
N ASN A 51 11.96 -12.28 13.04
CA ASN A 51 11.12 -12.92 14.04
C ASN A 51 10.74 -11.87 15.12
N PRO A 52 9.45 -11.57 15.35
CA PRO A 52 8.27 -12.23 14.76
C PRO A 52 8.05 -11.91 13.28
N PRO A 53 7.39 -12.80 12.52
CA PRO A 53 6.97 -12.51 11.16
C PRO A 53 5.93 -11.39 11.15
N LEU A 54 5.89 -10.62 10.06
CA LEU A 54 4.84 -9.63 9.87
C LEU A 54 3.52 -10.34 9.50
N LEU A 55 2.50 -10.10 10.33
CA LEU A 55 1.18 -10.70 10.20
C LEU A 55 0.20 -9.73 9.55
N ILE A 56 -0.49 -10.17 8.51
CA ILE A 56 -1.55 -9.41 7.87
C ILE A 56 -2.89 -9.93 8.41
N VAL A 57 -3.62 -9.05 9.10
CA VAL A 57 -4.86 -9.42 9.80
C VAL A 57 -6.13 -9.01 9.04
N ASN A 58 -6.03 -7.99 8.19
CA ASN A 58 -7.14 -7.43 7.41
C ASN A 58 -6.71 -7.30 5.94
N LYS A 59 -7.68 -7.14 5.03
CA LYS A 59 -7.43 -6.86 3.61
C LYS A 59 -6.75 -5.49 3.46
N PRO A 60 -5.43 -5.42 3.17
CA PRO A 60 -4.76 -4.14 3.07
C PRO A 60 -5.14 -3.44 1.77
N ILE A 61 -4.96 -2.12 1.76
CA ILE A 61 -4.99 -1.32 0.53
C ILE A 61 -3.82 -1.74 -0.35
N GLN A 62 -4.08 -2.01 -1.63
CA GLN A 62 -3.08 -2.47 -2.62
C GLN A 62 -1.83 -1.58 -2.60
N ARG A 63 -2.02 -0.26 -2.62
CA ARG A 63 -0.91 0.71 -2.54
C ARG A 63 -0.05 0.54 -1.30
N ASN A 64 -0.63 0.34 -0.12
CA ASN A 64 0.13 0.19 1.13
C ASN A 64 0.91 -1.12 1.15
N LEU A 65 0.32 -2.18 0.57
CA LEU A 65 0.99 -3.46 0.37
C LEU A 65 2.20 -3.31 -0.58
N ASP A 66 2.02 -2.63 -1.71
CA ASP A 66 3.10 -2.38 -2.69
C ASP A 66 4.25 -1.59 -2.07
N LEU A 67 3.94 -0.56 -1.28
CA LEU A 67 4.95 0.21 -0.57
C LEU A 67 5.77 -0.66 0.40
N CYS A 68 5.10 -1.56 1.13
CA CYS A 68 5.79 -2.49 2.03
C CYS A 68 6.70 -3.46 1.26
N THR A 69 6.20 -4.11 0.19
CA THR A 69 6.97 -5.09 -0.57
C THR A 69 8.17 -4.45 -1.29
N ILE A 70 8.00 -3.25 -1.85
CA ILE A 70 9.09 -2.47 -2.43
C ILE A 70 10.12 -2.10 -1.35
N ALA A 71 9.68 -1.61 -0.19
CA ALA A 71 10.59 -1.25 0.89
C ALA A 71 11.43 -2.46 1.35
N ILE A 72 10.81 -3.63 1.52
CA ILE A 72 11.52 -4.87 1.89
C ILE A 72 12.57 -5.24 0.83
N THR A 73 12.17 -5.30 -0.45
CA THR A 73 13.08 -5.74 -1.54
C THR A 73 14.23 -4.75 -1.79
N ARG A 74 14.02 -3.46 -1.50
CA ARG A 74 15.01 -2.38 -1.62
C ARG A 74 15.84 -2.17 -0.36
N THR A 75 15.56 -2.88 0.73
CA THR A 75 16.30 -2.74 1.99
C THR A 75 17.78 -3.07 1.78
N GLU A 76 18.64 -2.23 2.35
CA GLU A 76 20.07 -2.48 2.45
C GLU A 76 20.35 -3.51 3.54
N CYS A 77 21.40 -4.31 3.39
CA CYS A 77 21.74 -5.31 4.39
C CYS A 77 22.35 -4.64 5.64
N PRO A 78 22.06 -5.14 6.86
CA PRO A 78 21.36 -6.39 7.16
C PRO A 78 19.83 -6.25 7.26
N PHE A 79 19.09 -7.24 6.75
CA PHE A 79 17.62 -7.27 6.80
C PHE A 79 17.09 -7.79 8.16
N LEU A 80 17.29 -7.02 9.24
CA LEU A 80 16.97 -7.47 10.61
C LEU A 80 15.49 -7.31 10.99
N GLY A 81 14.71 -6.58 10.20
CA GLY A 81 13.32 -6.26 10.52
C GLY A 81 12.58 -5.65 9.35
N TYR A 82 11.26 -5.55 9.48
CA TYR A 82 10.40 -4.96 8.47
C TYR A 82 10.55 -3.43 8.47
N PRO A 83 10.65 -2.79 7.28
CA PRO A 83 10.69 -1.34 7.18
C PRO A 83 9.46 -0.69 7.82
N LEU A 84 9.62 0.50 8.38
CA LEU A 84 8.51 1.24 9.02
C LEU A 84 7.32 1.46 8.08
N VAL A 85 7.59 1.61 6.78
CA VAL A 85 6.55 1.73 5.74
C VAL A 85 5.59 0.52 5.72
N CYS A 86 6.02 -0.65 6.18
CA CYS A 86 5.14 -1.81 6.29
C CYS A 86 4.04 -1.67 7.34
N THR A 87 4.09 -0.70 8.26
CA THR A 87 2.98 -0.45 9.19
C THR A 87 1.76 0.15 8.49
N LEU A 88 1.93 0.71 7.28
CA LEU A 88 0.83 1.28 6.50
C LEU A 88 -0.22 0.25 6.08
N ILE A 89 0.14 -1.04 6.04
CA ILE A 89 -0.81 -2.12 5.72
C ILE A 89 -1.93 -2.24 6.75
N TYR A 90 -1.73 -1.70 7.95
CA TYR A 90 -2.73 -1.68 9.03
C TYR A 90 -3.62 -0.43 9.02
N LEU A 91 -3.35 0.52 8.13
CA LEU A 91 -4.20 1.69 7.95
C LEU A 91 -5.39 1.33 7.06
N GLU A 92 -6.59 1.75 7.48
CA GLU A 92 -7.83 1.54 6.73
C GLU A 92 -8.07 2.60 5.65
N GLU A 93 -7.27 3.67 5.66
CA GLU A 93 -7.32 4.80 4.76
C GLU A 93 -6.11 4.79 3.80
N GLU A 94 -6.34 5.25 2.57
CA GLU A 94 -5.23 5.50 1.66
C GLU A 94 -4.33 6.56 2.27
N THR A 95 -3.04 6.26 2.44
CA THR A 95 -2.07 7.34 2.57
C THR A 95 -2.19 8.14 1.29
N GLY A 96 -2.76 9.35 1.35
CA GLY A 96 -3.18 10.15 0.18
C GLY A 96 -2.05 10.47 -0.81
N ASP A 97 -1.93 11.69 -1.32
CA ASP A 97 -0.83 12.04 -2.23
C ASP A 97 0.53 12.17 -1.53
N ILE A 98 0.82 11.37 -0.49
CA ILE A 98 2.16 11.26 0.07
C ILE A 98 3.02 10.57 -1.00
N PRO A 99 3.92 11.30 -1.68
CA PRO A 99 4.82 10.70 -2.63
C PRO A 99 5.75 9.81 -1.83
N TRP A 100 5.78 8.52 -2.17
CA TRP A 100 6.57 7.50 -1.49
C TRP A 100 8.08 7.80 -1.43
N TYR A 101 8.53 8.79 -2.19
CA TYR A 101 9.90 9.30 -2.27
C TYR A 101 10.15 10.57 -1.43
N LEU A 102 9.14 11.16 -0.78
CA LEU A 102 9.39 12.27 0.14
C LEU A 102 10.14 11.74 1.36
N ASN A 103 11.27 12.38 1.62
CA ASN A 103 12.24 11.99 2.62
C ASN A 103 11.55 11.81 3.98
N PHE A 104 11.63 10.61 4.54
CA PHE A 104 11.02 10.26 5.83
C PHE A 104 11.46 11.22 6.95
N ASN A 105 12.63 11.86 6.80
CA ASN A 105 13.15 12.92 7.69
C ASN A 105 12.31 14.21 7.71
N GLU A 106 11.51 14.48 6.68
CA GLU A 106 10.60 15.63 6.67
C GLU A 106 9.23 15.27 7.25
N ILE A 107 8.78 14.03 7.03
CA ILE A 107 7.51 13.53 7.56
C ILE A 107 7.56 13.42 9.09
N SER A 108 8.70 13.03 9.67
CA SER A 108 8.88 12.99 11.14
C SER A 108 8.87 14.36 11.83
N LYS A 109 8.97 15.45 11.07
CA LYS A 109 8.92 16.84 11.58
C LYS A 109 7.51 17.42 11.56
N LEU A 110 6.56 16.79 10.86
CA LEU A 110 5.17 17.20 10.89
C LEU A 110 4.57 16.76 12.23
N GLN A 111 4.39 17.72 13.14
CA GLN A 111 3.67 17.48 14.38
C GLN A 111 2.19 17.26 14.06
N ILE A 112 1.67 16.09 14.43
CA ILE A 112 0.23 15.82 14.41
C ILE A 112 -0.41 16.78 15.41
N LYS A 113 -1.30 17.64 14.93
CA LYS A 113 -2.06 18.60 15.73
C LYS A 113 -3.37 18.00 16.21
#